data_AF-A0A4R5KMY4-F1
#
_entry.id   AF-A0A4R5KMY4-F1
#
_cell.length_a   1.000
_cell.length_b   1.000
_cell.length_c   1.000
_cell.angle_alpha   90.00
_cell.angle_beta   90.00
_cell.angle_gamma   90.00
#
_symmetry.space_group_name_H-M   'P 1'
#
loop_
_entity.id
_entity.type
_entity.pdbx_description
1 polymer ?
#
loop_
_entity_poly.entity_id
_entity_poly.type
_entity_poly.pdbx_seq_one_letter_code
_entity_poly.pdbx_strand_id
1 'polypeptide(L)'
;MSGWDRNEELNKLSSRRLDGANLILAKMWIYHRDLEVQSWTYAQAKTEYGRRYARVVVQCRLEGEKSAEVAGRYADMDEEVHKAHAAYRLAEQMVTANREALRILHAELDAHRTARADARMADEFQARTSI
;
A
#
# COMPACT_ATOMS: atom_id res chain seq x y z
N MET A 1 16.45 -12.41 0.39
CA MET A 1 16.18 -11.22 -0.45
C MET A 1 16.65 -10.00 0.34
N SER A 2 17.51 -9.14 -0.23
CA SER A 2 17.97 -7.94 0.46
C SER A 2 16.77 -7.09 0.88
N GLY A 3 16.76 -6.67 2.14
CA GLY A 3 15.64 -6.02 2.82
C GLY A 3 15.31 -4.67 2.20
N TRP A 4 14.30 -4.64 1.34
CA TRP A 4 13.65 -3.39 0.98
C TRP A 4 13.02 -2.80 2.25
N ASP A 5 13.49 -1.62 2.65
CA ASP A 5 12.90 -0.84 3.73
C ASP A 5 12.54 0.56 3.20
N ARG A 6 11.23 0.81 3.08
CA ARG A 6 10.70 2.11 2.67
C ARG A 6 11.24 3.26 3.51
N ASN A 7 11.37 3.07 4.83
CA ASN A 7 11.81 4.14 5.73
C ASN A 7 13.28 4.48 5.51
N GLU A 8 14.12 3.46 5.29
CA GLU A 8 15.52 3.65 4.94
C GLU A 8 15.66 4.43 3.62
N GLU A 9 14.88 4.07 2.60
CA GLU A 9 14.90 4.76 1.30
C GLU A 9 14.38 6.19 1.37
N LEU A 10 13.35 6.46 2.18
CA LEU A 10 12.86 7.81 2.44
C LEU A 10 13.91 8.66 3.19
N ASN A 11 14.63 8.06 4.14
CA ASN A 11 15.73 8.72 4.85
C ASN A 11 16.91 9.02 3.92
N LYS A 12 17.26 8.10 3.02
CA LYS A 12 18.26 8.36 1.96
C LYS A 12 17.80 9.52 1.08
N LEU A 13 16.51 9.59 0.76
CA LEU A 13 15.95 10.66 -0.06
C LEU A 13 16.06 12.03 0.63
N SER A 14 15.83 12.13 1.94
CA SER A 14 15.92 13.40 2.68
C SER A 14 17.34 13.98 2.71
N SER A 15 18.37 13.14 2.63
CA SER A 15 19.76 13.58 2.50
C SER A 15 20.14 14.07 1.09
N ARG A 16 19.30 13.83 0.07
CA ARG A 16 19.52 14.34 -1.29
C ARG A 16 18.95 15.75 -1.42
N ARG A 17 19.65 16.62 -2.13
CA ARG A 17 19.17 17.97 -2.50
C ARG A 17 18.15 17.91 -3.64
N LEU A 18 17.03 17.23 -3.42
CA LEU A 18 15.91 17.19 -4.35
C LEU A 18 14.80 18.09 -3.84
N ASP A 19 14.18 18.85 -4.74
CA ASP A 19 13.12 19.79 -4.42
C ASP A 19 11.93 19.67 -5.38
N GLY A 20 10.83 20.32 -5.01
CA GLY A 20 9.61 20.43 -5.81
C GLY A 20 9.15 19.10 -6.41
N ALA A 21 8.91 19.11 -7.72
CA ALA A 21 8.43 17.94 -8.46
C ALA A 21 9.38 16.74 -8.42
N ASN A 22 10.71 16.95 -8.39
CA ASN A 22 11.68 15.85 -8.40
C ASN A 22 11.66 15.08 -7.08
N LEU A 23 11.50 15.78 -5.95
CA LEU A 23 11.34 15.15 -4.65
C LEU A 23 10.03 14.34 -4.59
N ILE A 24 8.93 14.89 -5.09
CA ILE A 24 7.62 14.21 -5.11
C ILE A 24 7.69 12.94 -5.96
N LEU A 25 8.23 13.03 -7.18
CA LEU A 25 8.41 11.88 -8.06
C LEU A 25 9.30 10.79 -7.44
N ALA A 26 10.38 11.17 -6.76
CA ALA A 26 11.25 10.22 -6.08
C ALA A 26 10.53 9.50 -4.92
N LYS A 27 9.70 10.20 -4.13
CA LYS A 27 8.84 9.57 -3.11
C LYS A 27 7.85 8.60 -3.76
N MET A 28 7.22 8.98 -4.87
CA MET A 28 6.28 8.10 -5.58
C MET A 28 6.94 6.79 -6.02
N TRP A 29 8.17 6.84 -6.55
CA TRP A 29 8.93 5.63 -6.91
C TRP A 29 9.14 4.69 -5.73
N ILE A 30 9.50 5.24 -4.57
CA ILE A 30 9.65 4.45 -3.33
C ILE A 30 8.32 3.78 -2.95
N TYR A 31 7.22 4.53 -2.93
CA TYR A 31 5.91 3.97 -2.59
C TYR A 31 5.39 2.96 -3.62
N HIS A 32 5.67 3.14 -4.91
CA HIS A 32 5.37 2.14 -5.93
C HIS A 32 6.12 0.84 -5.69
N ARG A 33 7.42 0.92 -5.39
CA ARG A 33 8.22 -0.26 -5.10
C ARG A 33 7.74 -0.98 -3.84
N ASP A 34 7.42 -0.23 -2.79
CA ASP A 34 6.85 -0.80 -1.57
C ASP A 34 5.48 -1.46 -1.84
N LEU A 35 4.65 -0.83 -2.66
CA LEU A 35 3.35 -1.39 -3.06
C LEU A 35 3.50 -2.72 -3.81
N GLU A 36 4.47 -2.87 -4.70
CA GLU A 36 4.75 -4.14 -5.39
C GLU A 36 5.09 -5.25 -4.40
N VAL A 37 6.01 -4.97 -3.47
CA VAL A 37 6.44 -5.92 -2.43
C VAL A 37 5.25 -6.32 -1.55
N GLN A 38 4.49 -5.34 -1.04
CA GLN A 38 3.35 -5.59 -0.16
C GLN A 38 2.20 -6.28 -0.89
N SER A 39 2.01 -6.05 -2.19
CA SER A 39 0.98 -6.73 -2.98
C SER A 39 1.28 -8.23 -3.11
N TRP A 40 2.55 -8.60 -3.25
CA TRP A 40 2.95 -10.00 -3.26
C TRP A 40 2.74 -10.66 -1.90
N THR A 41 3.16 -9.99 -0.82
CA THR A 41 2.91 -10.44 0.56
C THR A 41 1.42 -10.61 0.85
N TYR A 42 0.59 -9.65 0.41
CA TYR A 42 -0.87 -9.71 0.55
C TYR A 42 -1.45 -10.92 -0.19
N ALA A 43 -1.04 -11.16 -1.44
CA ALA A 43 -1.52 -12.28 -2.22
C ALA A 43 -1.19 -13.62 -1.53
N GLN A 44 0.05 -13.78 -1.05
CA GLN A 44 0.48 -14.97 -0.32
C GLN A 44 -0.29 -15.16 0.98
N ALA A 45 -0.42 -14.11 1.80
CA ALA A 45 -1.12 -14.17 3.08
C ALA A 45 -2.61 -14.50 2.89
N LYS A 46 -3.25 -13.93 1.86
CA LYS A 46 -4.65 -14.22 1.50
C LYS A 46 -4.83 -15.68 1.13
N THR A 47 -3.96 -16.21 0.28
CA THR A 47 -3.99 -17.62 -0.12
C THR A 47 -3.76 -18.54 1.08
N GLU A 48 -2.81 -18.23 1.95
CA GLU A 48 -2.51 -19.05 3.12
C GLU A 48 -3.66 -19.07 4.14
N TYR A 49 -4.28 -17.91 4.40
CA TYR A 49 -5.50 -17.85 5.20
C TYR A 49 -6.62 -18.71 4.60
N GLY A 50 -6.91 -18.53 3.31
CA GLY A 50 -7.95 -19.31 2.62
C GLY A 50 -7.70 -20.81 2.67
N ARG A 51 -6.44 -21.24 2.48
CA ARG A 51 -6.02 -22.64 2.55
C ARG A 51 -6.24 -23.24 3.94
N ARG A 52 -5.81 -22.54 4.99
CA ARG A 52 -5.96 -23.01 6.39
C ARG A 52 -7.42 -23.06 6.81
N TYR A 53 -8.17 -22.00 6.50
CA TYR A 53 -9.60 -21.92 6.78
C TYR A 53 -10.35 -23.09 6.12
N ALA A 54 -10.13 -23.29 4.81
CA ALA A 54 -10.75 -24.39 4.08
C ALA A 54 -10.37 -25.77 4.64
N ARG A 55 -9.11 -25.96 5.07
CA ARG A 55 -8.67 -27.21 5.70
C ARG A 55 -9.48 -27.53 6.95
N VAL A 56 -9.63 -26.57 7.87
CA VAL A 56 -10.40 -26.79 9.11
C VAL A 56 -11.87 -27.05 8.80
N VAL A 57 -12.47 -26.29 7.89
CA VAL A 57 -13.87 -26.50 7.47
C VAL A 57 -14.07 -27.89 6.87
N VAL A 58 -13.17 -28.33 5.98
CA VAL A 58 -13.24 -29.66 5.37
C VAL A 58 -13.07 -30.75 6.42
N GLN A 59 -12.13 -30.59 7.36
CA GLN A 59 -11.93 -31.55 8.44
C GLN A 59 -13.18 -31.67 9.32
N CYS A 60 -13.76 -30.54 9.76
CA CYS A 60 -15.00 -30.54 10.55
C CYS A 60 -16.15 -31.26 9.82
N ARG A 61 -16.28 -31.05 8.50
CA ARG A 61 -17.29 -31.73 7.69
C ARG A 61 -17.03 -33.23 7.54
N LEU A 62 -15.76 -33.64 7.42
CA LEU A 62 -15.39 -35.06 7.39
C LEU A 62 -15.68 -35.76 8.73
N GLU A 63 -15.57 -35.03 9.84
CA GLU A 63 -15.92 -35.51 11.19
C GLU A 63 -17.45 -35.58 11.44
N GLY A 64 -18.25 -35.13 10.47
CA GLY A 64 -19.71 -35.29 10.46
C GLY A 64 -20.51 -34.02 10.68
N GLU A 65 -19.86 -32.84 10.82
CA GLU A 65 -20.57 -31.57 10.89
C GLU A 65 -21.26 -31.23 9.56
N LYS A 66 -22.57 -31.01 9.58
CA LYS A 66 -23.39 -30.75 8.38
C LYS A 66 -23.63 -29.27 8.15
N SER A 67 -23.53 -28.45 9.19
CA SER A 67 -23.71 -27.01 9.12
C SER A 67 -22.44 -26.32 8.64
N ALA A 68 -22.57 -25.56 7.56
CA ALA A 68 -21.50 -24.71 7.05
C ALA A 68 -21.12 -23.61 8.06
N GLU A 69 -22.10 -23.10 8.82
CA GLU A 69 -21.88 -22.05 9.79
C GLU A 69 -21.06 -22.57 10.98
N VAL A 70 -21.40 -23.73 11.51
CA VAL A 70 -20.68 -24.33 12.65
C VAL A 70 -19.24 -24.65 12.26
N ALA A 71 -19.03 -25.28 11.10
CA ALA A 71 -17.67 -25.54 10.59
C ALA A 71 -16.87 -24.25 10.38
N GLY A 72 -17.51 -23.17 9.94
CA GLY A 72 -16.89 -21.85 9.81
C GLY A 72 -16.48 -21.24 11.16
N ARG A 73 -17.33 -21.35 12.18
CA ARG A 73 -17.02 -20.92 13.56
C ARG A 73 -15.84 -21.70 14.14
N TYR A 74 -15.78 -23.00 13.90
CA TYR A 74 -14.62 -23.82 14.29
C TYR A 74 -13.33 -23.34 13.63
N ALA A 75 -13.37 -23.03 12.33
CA ALA A 75 -12.23 -22.46 11.62
C ALA A 75 -11.84 -21.07 12.16
N ASP A 76 -12.79 -20.23 12.55
CA ASP A 76 -12.51 -18.93 13.15
C ASP A 76 -11.86 -19.02 14.55
N MET A 77 -12.11 -20.11 15.27
CA MET A 77 -11.51 -20.39 16.58
C MET A 77 -10.14 -21.07 16.50
N ASP A 78 -9.76 -21.58 15.33
CA ASP A 78 -8.45 -22.21 15.12
C ASP A 78 -7.33 -21.16 15.18
N GLU A 79 -6.36 -21.38 16.06
CA GLU A 79 -5.27 -20.43 16.31
C GLU A 79 -4.42 -20.16 15.05
N GLU A 80 -4.21 -21.19 14.25
CA GLU A 80 -3.38 -21.13 13.05
C GLU A 80 -4.10 -20.42 11.90
N VAL A 81 -5.42 -20.56 11.80
CA VAL A 81 -6.27 -19.75 10.93
C VAL A 81 -6.28 -18.29 11.40
N HIS A 82 -6.40 -18.04 12.71
CA HIS A 82 -6.39 -16.69 13.26
C HIS A 82 -5.08 -15.95 12.97
N LYS A 83 -3.93 -16.60 13.18
CA LYS A 83 -2.61 -16.02 12.84
C LYS A 83 -2.51 -15.68 11.36
N ALA A 84 -2.96 -16.58 10.48
CA ALA A 84 -2.96 -16.32 9.05
C ALA A 84 -3.91 -15.19 8.66
N HIS A 85 -5.07 -15.09 9.32
CA HIS A 85 -6.00 -13.99 9.13
C HIS A 85 -5.39 -12.65 9.56
N ALA A 86 -4.75 -12.59 10.73
CA ALA A 86 -4.07 -11.39 11.21
C ALA A 86 -2.98 -10.93 10.23
N ALA A 87 -2.16 -11.86 9.72
CA ALA A 87 -1.15 -11.56 8.70
C ALA A 87 -1.77 -11.03 7.40
N TYR A 88 -2.88 -11.63 6.95
CA TYR A 88 -3.64 -11.17 5.79
C TYR A 88 -4.17 -9.73 5.98
N ARG A 89 -4.79 -9.44 7.13
CA ARG A 89 -5.34 -8.11 7.45
C ARG A 89 -4.25 -7.05 7.52
N LEU A 90 -3.10 -7.38 8.12
CA LEU A 90 -1.95 -6.47 8.17
C LEU A 90 -1.45 -6.15 6.76
N ALA A 91 -1.25 -7.17 5.91
CA ALA A 91 -0.80 -6.96 4.54
C ALA A 91 -1.81 -6.13 3.72
N GLU A 92 -3.11 -6.32 3.94
CA GLU A 92 -4.18 -5.53 3.31
C GLU A 92 -4.09 -4.04 3.70
N GLN A 93 -3.87 -3.77 4.99
CA GLN A 93 -3.69 -2.42 5.51
C GLN A 93 -2.44 -1.76 4.90
N MET A 94 -1.33 -2.49 4.75
CA MET A 94 -0.12 -1.96 4.14
C MET A 94 -0.32 -1.60 2.66
N VAL A 95 -1.00 -2.44 1.87
CA VAL A 95 -1.35 -2.15 0.48
C VAL A 95 -2.25 -0.91 0.39
N THR A 96 -3.24 -0.82 1.27
CA THR A 96 -4.17 0.32 1.31
C THR A 96 -3.45 1.62 1.67
N ALA A 97 -2.57 1.60 2.67
CA ALA A 97 -1.79 2.76 3.07
C ALA A 97 -0.85 3.25 1.95
N ASN A 98 -0.20 2.33 1.23
CA ASN A 98 0.66 2.70 0.10
C ASN A 98 -0.13 3.30 -1.06
N ARG A 99 -1.31 2.78 -1.38
CA ARG A 99 -2.20 3.36 -2.40
C ARG A 99 -2.63 4.77 -2.02
N GLU A 100 -2.98 4.98 -0.76
CA GLU A 100 -3.38 6.29 -0.27
C GLU A 100 -2.22 7.29 -0.29
N ALA A 101 -1.02 6.88 0.12
CA ALA A 101 0.18 7.70 0.02
C ALA A 101 0.48 8.12 -1.43
N LEU A 102 0.36 7.19 -2.39
CA LEU A 102 0.51 7.50 -3.82
C LEU A 102 -0.56 8.50 -4.30
N ARG A 103 -1.81 8.32 -3.89
CA ARG A 103 -2.92 9.24 -4.22
C ARG A 103 -2.60 10.66 -3.74
N ILE A 104 -2.10 10.81 -2.51
CA ILE A 104 -1.70 12.10 -1.95
C ILE A 104 -0.54 12.71 -2.75
N LEU A 105 0.51 11.92 -3.04
CA LEU A 105 1.67 12.40 -3.80
C LEU A 105 1.32 12.82 -5.24
N HIS A 106 0.37 12.13 -5.88
CA HIS A 106 -0.17 12.56 -7.17
C HIS A 106 -0.84 13.94 -7.08
N ALA A 107 -1.68 14.15 -6.06
CA ALA A 107 -2.33 15.43 -5.84
C ALA A 107 -1.31 16.55 -5.53
N GLU A 108 -0.27 16.25 -4.74
CA GLU A 108 0.83 17.19 -4.48
C GLU A 108 1.60 17.56 -5.76
N LEU A 109 1.87 16.59 -6.62
CA LEU A 109 2.57 16.82 -7.89
C LEU A 109 1.75 17.73 -8.82
N ASP A 110 0.44 17.48 -8.91
CA ASP A 110 -0.44 18.28 -9.75
C ASP A 110 -0.62 19.69 -9.18
N ALA A 111 -0.76 19.85 -7.86
CA ALA A 111 -0.76 21.16 -7.22
C ALA A 111 0.54 21.94 -7.50
N HIS A 112 1.70 21.27 -7.41
CA HIS A 112 2.98 21.89 -7.72
C HIS A 112 3.09 22.29 -9.20
N ARG A 113 2.54 21.49 -10.13
CA ARG A 113 2.50 21.83 -11.56
C ARG A 113 1.62 23.04 -11.84
N THR A 114 0.45 23.10 -11.23
CA THR A 114 -0.47 24.25 -11.34
C THR A 114 0.17 25.52 -10.79
N ALA A 115 0.73 25.48 -9.58
CA ALA A 115 1.40 26.63 -8.98
C ALA A 115 2.56 27.16 -9.85
N ARG A 116 3.34 26.28 -10.48
CA ARG A 116 4.38 26.70 -11.44
C ARG A 116 3.83 27.27 -12.74
N ALA A 117 2.67 26.79 -13.20
CA ALA A 117 2.01 27.38 -14.37
C ALA A 117 1.51 28.79 -14.05
N ASP A 118 0.87 28.99 -12.89
CA ASP A 118 0.37 30.28 -12.44
C ASP A 118 1.50 31.30 -12.26
N ALA A 119 2.63 30.88 -11.68
CA ALA A 119 3.80 31.74 -11.53
C ALA A 119 4.34 32.22 -12.88
N ARG A 120 4.43 31.33 -13.89
CA ARG A 120 4.87 31.72 -15.25
C ARG A 120 3.90 32.70 -15.90
N MET A 121 2.59 32.49 -15.75
CA MET A 121 1.58 33.41 -16.27
C MET A 121 1.66 34.79 -15.61
N ALA A 122 1.92 34.84 -14.30
CA ALA A 122 2.13 36.08 -13.57
C ALA A 122 3.39 36.82 -14.03
N ASP A 123 4.51 36.11 -14.21
CA ASP A 123 5.76 36.67 -14.72
C ASP A 123 5.57 37.26 -16.14
N GLU A 124 4.87 36.54 -17.03
CA GLU A 124 4.55 37.02 -18.38
C GLU A 124 3.66 38.27 -18.36
N PHE A 125 2.67 38.33 -17.46
CA PHE A 125 1.81 39.49 -17.31
C PHE A 125 2.57 40.72 -16.79
N GLN A 126 3.43 40.54 -15.79
CA GLN A 126 4.30 41.61 -15.28
C GLN A 126 5.26 42.13 -16.36
N ALA A 127 5.86 41.24 -17.15
CA ALA A 127 6.71 41.63 -18.27
C ALA A 127 5.98 42.44 -19.35
N ARG A 128 4.67 42.20 -19.57
CA ARG A 128 3.85 42.96 -20.53
C ARG A 128 3.36 44.30 -20.01
N THR A 129 3.23 44.47 -18.69
CA THR A 129 2.71 45.70 -18.05
C THR A 129 3.82 46.67 -17.62
N SER A 130 5.07 46.23 -17.65
CA SER A 130 6.26 47.05 -17.33
C SER A 130 6.91 47.72 -18.57
N ILE A 131 6.25 47.63 -19.73
CA ILE A 131 6.54 48.36 -20.98
C ILE A 131 5.51 49.47 -21.13
#